data_AF-A0A1B3DD42-F1
#
_entry.id   AF-A0A1B3DD42-F1
#
_cell.length_a   1.000
_cell.length_b   1.000
_cell.length_c   1.000
_cell.angle_alpha   90.00
_cell.angle_beta   90.00
_cell.angle_gamma   90.00
#
_symmetry.space_group_name_H-M   'P 1'
#
loop_
_entity.id
_entity.type
_entity.pdbx_description
1 polymer ?
#
loop_
_entity_poly.entity_id
_entity_poly.type
_entity_poly.pdbx_seq_one_letter_code
_entity_poly.pdbx_strand_id
1 'polypeptide(L)'
;MYPVDANENVVIVLGMHRSGTSAIAAGLEQLGLVMGSSLFKGDEWNPKGYFEEREIVQFNDRLLALYDCRWDSPLPPLLERDHRWDACIDEAMSLVRVLFDEVPAWGFKDPRMCQLAPFWGQVFSQLGIKPRLMIVVRDPAEVVHSLARRDGISSDRAAWLWMTHLLGAMEYLDVADDIRFFAFDHMLSQPATFLSDVAGWLNLKPASETIAHFARDFIAPALSHGAGTRQAALPSLVLQAYESVRSAIERGLTPRALRESFEWQGIISEYRRDIIPTLTSVQRFFQNDRQLSVMELRISALSKGLASAEKLALDRLEEMQKLDTQLIETSDALARAEQIVLRQQEELKLRGDARSRPNEFESLAVERLKQVQKLDGQLSQMSAELAHAEQIVLEQQGVLMSQNEEYARFRETELARFREIELLAIERLEHMQKLDAQLIETSAALALAERVVSEQQDAFKRKDELLALFEETQLLAIERLAQMQKLDAQLLLTSDALAYAEKIVMEQQEALAHANFQASSSDEAPVPASESLQDAPKLDLKV
;
A
#
# COMPACT_ATOMS: atom_id res chain seq x y z
N MET A 1 10.54 -4.38 40.55
CA MET A 1 10.58 -3.02 41.11
C MET A 1 10.77 -2.08 39.94
N TYR A 2 9.67 -1.50 39.43
CA TYR A 2 9.68 -0.67 38.22
C TYR A 2 10.41 0.65 38.50
N PRO A 3 11.38 1.07 37.67
CA PRO A 3 12.05 2.34 37.86
C PRO A 3 11.13 3.48 37.40
N VAL A 4 10.77 4.33 38.37
CA VAL A 4 10.64 5.81 38.28
C VAL A 4 9.41 6.39 37.53
N ASP A 5 8.58 7.15 38.25
CA ASP A 5 7.66 8.20 37.77
C ASP A 5 6.81 7.90 36.52
N ALA A 6 6.36 6.65 36.34
CA ALA A 6 5.33 6.32 35.38
C ALA A 6 3.99 6.96 35.80
N ASN A 7 3.81 8.25 35.51
CA ASN A 7 2.47 8.83 35.32
C ASN A 7 1.68 7.91 34.38
N GLU A 8 0.35 7.83 34.55
CA GLU A 8 -0.60 7.04 33.74
C GLU A 8 -0.34 7.21 32.22
N ASN A 9 0.61 6.43 31.68
CA ASN A 9 1.11 6.54 30.32
C ASN A 9 0.59 5.31 29.58
N VAL A 10 -0.37 5.53 28.70
CA VAL A 10 -0.88 4.52 27.78
C VAL A 10 -0.36 4.83 26.38
N VAL A 11 0.42 3.93 25.79
CA VAL A 11 1.02 4.15 24.47
C VAL A 11 0.56 3.08 23.48
N ILE A 12 -0.01 3.51 22.36
CA ILE A 12 -0.40 2.60 21.28
C ILE A 12 0.48 2.87 20.07
N VAL A 13 1.14 1.82 19.58
CA VAL A 13 1.99 1.88 18.39
C VAL A 13 1.18 1.45 17.18
N LEU A 14 0.99 2.38 16.25
CA LEU A 14 0.24 2.22 15.01
C LEU A 14 1.19 2.25 13.81
N GLY A 15 0.78 1.62 12.71
CA GLY A 15 1.52 1.65 11.45
C GLY A 15 1.42 0.32 10.72
N MET A 16 1.71 0.35 9.43
CA MET A 16 1.67 -0.85 8.58
C MET A 16 2.67 -1.91 9.08
N HIS A 17 2.32 -3.19 8.91
CA HIS A 17 3.27 -4.29 9.09
C HIS A 17 4.59 -3.99 8.34
N ARG A 18 5.73 -4.41 8.92
CA ARG A 18 7.08 -4.19 8.34
C ARG A 18 7.54 -2.72 8.30
N SER A 19 6.78 -1.78 8.86
CA SER A 19 7.22 -0.38 9.03
C SER A 19 8.16 -0.16 10.23
N GLY A 20 8.54 -1.22 10.94
CA GLY A 20 9.41 -1.12 12.11
C GLY A 20 8.70 -0.92 13.45
N THR A 21 7.37 -1.09 13.47
CA THR A 21 6.55 -1.01 14.68
C THR A 21 7.03 -1.91 15.82
N SER A 22 7.55 -3.11 15.52
CA SER A 22 8.12 -4.02 16.53
C SER A 22 9.38 -3.45 17.19
N ALA A 23 10.20 -2.71 16.44
CA ALA A 23 11.42 -2.13 16.97
C ALA A 23 11.14 -0.93 17.89
N ILE A 24 10.11 -0.16 17.56
CA ILE A 24 9.63 0.92 18.43
C ILE A 24 9.01 0.34 19.71
N ALA A 25 8.20 -0.73 19.59
CA ALA A 25 7.66 -1.42 20.75
C ALA A 25 8.76 -1.97 21.68
N ALA A 26 9.84 -2.53 21.12
CA ALA A 26 11.00 -2.93 21.91
C ALA A 26 11.68 -1.74 22.62
N GLY A 27 11.80 -0.59 21.95
CA GLY A 27 12.32 0.63 22.55
C GLY A 27 11.46 1.12 23.72
N LEU A 28 10.13 1.06 23.60
CA LEU A 28 9.20 1.39 24.68
C LEU A 28 9.35 0.46 25.88
N GLU A 29 9.52 -0.84 25.65
CA GLU A 29 9.79 -1.81 26.72
C GLU A 29 11.08 -1.46 27.47
N GLN A 30 12.14 -1.08 26.74
CA GLN A 30 13.40 -0.61 27.36
C GLN A 30 13.21 0.67 28.17
N LEU A 31 12.29 1.56 27.77
CA LEU A 31 11.92 2.75 28.54
C LEU A 31 11.05 2.45 29.76
N GLY A 32 10.69 1.19 30.00
CA GLY A 32 9.97 0.74 31.20
C GLY A 32 8.46 0.58 31.02
N LEU A 33 7.94 0.68 29.79
CA LEU A 33 6.53 0.37 29.52
C LEU A 33 6.33 -1.15 29.48
N VAL A 34 5.23 -1.63 30.07
CA VAL A 34 4.80 -3.01 29.85
C VAL A 34 4.07 -3.10 28.52
N MET A 35 4.62 -3.86 27.58
CA MET A 35 4.06 -4.01 26.22
C MET A 35 3.05 -5.17 26.08
N GLY A 36 2.84 -5.93 27.16
CA GLY A 36 2.02 -7.14 27.22
C GLY A 36 2.63 -8.17 28.17
N SER A 37 1.88 -9.24 28.44
CA SER A 37 2.31 -10.37 29.28
C SER A 37 2.67 -11.61 28.45
N SER A 38 2.16 -11.71 27.23
CA SER A 38 2.29 -12.87 26.35
C SER A 38 2.62 -12.46 24.92
N LEU A 39 3.83 -11.93 24.71
CA LEU A 39 4.25 -11.44 23.40
C LEU A 39 4.53 -12.57 22.38
N PHE A 40 4.26 -12.30 21.10
CA PHE A 40 4.69 -13.17 20.01
C PHE A 40 6.22 -13.26 19.92
N LYS A 41 6.74 -14.50 19.94
CA LYS A 41 8.17 -14.81 19.83
C LYS A 41 8.67 -14.49 18.42
N GLY A 42 9.97 -14.24 18.29
CA GLY A 42 10.61 -14.01 17.01
C GLY A 42 10.65 -15.27 16.14
N ASP A 43 10.70 -15.05 14.83
CA ASP A 43 10.85 -16.07 13.78
C ASP A 43 11.91 -15.63 12.75
N GLU A 44 12.00 -16.32 11.62
CA GLU A 44 12.94 -15.98 10.54
C GLU A 44 12.68 -14.59 9.92
N TRP A 45 11.46 -14.08 10.00
CA TRP A 45 11.05 -12.80 9.43
C TRP A 45 11.23 -11.62 10.39
N ASN A 46 11.25 -11.91 11.70
CA ASN A 46 11.53 -10.95 12.75
C ASN A 46 12.17 -11.64 13.98
N PRO A 47 13.49 -11.90 13.94
CA PRO A 47 14.18 -12.71 14.95
C PRO A 47 14.11 -12.14 16.38
N LYS A 48 13.94 -10.82 16.52
CA LYS A 48 13.90 -10.15 17.83
C LYS A 48 12.51 -10.18 18.48
N GLY A 49 11.50 -10.75 17.83
CA GLY A 49 10.13 -10.78 18.34
C GLY A 49 9.25 -9.68 17.78
N TYR A 50 7.95 -9.93 17.76
CA TYR A 50 6.96 -9.04 17.16
C TYR A 50 6.46 -7.95 18.09
N PHE A 51 6.63 -8.14 19.41
CA PHE A 51 6.13 -7.25 20.45
C PHE A 51 4.62 -6.97 20.29
N GLU A 52 3.90 -8.00 19.85
CA GLU A 52 2.45 -8.02 19.69
C GLU A 52 1.89 -8.92 20.80
N GLU A 53 0.96 -8.40 21.60
CA GLU A 53 0.26 -9.14 22.65
C GLU A 53 -0.70 -10.16 22.01
N ARG A 54 -0.52 -11.44 22.32
CA ARG A 54 -1.24 -12.55 21.68
C ARG A 54 -2.74 -12.44 21.83
N GLU A 55 -3.23 -12.08 23.01
CA GLU A 55 -4.67 -12.01 23.26
C GLU A 55 -5.31 -10.88 22.46
N ILE A 56 -4.62 -9.73 22.35
CA ILE A 56 -5.07 -8.59 21.54
C ILE A 56 -5.07 -8.92 20.05
N VAL A 57 -4.01 -9.58 19.54
CA VAL A 57 -3.96 -10.00 18.13
C VAL A 57 -5.07 -10.99 17.82
N GLN A 58 -5.29 -11.99 18.68
CA GLN A 58 -6.35 -12.97 18.50
C GLN A 58 -7.73 -12.31 18.53
N PHE A 59 -7.94 -11.34 19.43
CA PHE A 59 -9.16 -10.55 19.46
C PHE A 59 -9.36 -9.76 18.15
N ASN A 60 -8.33 -9.05 17.69
CA ASN A 60 -8.38 -8.26 16.45
C ASN A 60 -8.61 -9.13 15.21
N ASP A 61 -7.96 -10.30 15.12
CA ASP A 61 -8.19 -11.26 14.04
C ASP A 61 -9.64 -11.77 14.05
N ARG A 62 -10.19 -12.10 15.24
CA ARG A 62 -11.62 -12.48 15.37
C ARG A 62 -12.55 -11.34 14.96
N LEU A 63 -12.26 -10.11 15.39
CA LEU A 63 -13.08 -8.95 15.06
C LEU A 63 -13.07 -8.66 13.56
N LEU A 64 -11.91 -8.69 12.91
CA LEU A 64 -11.82 -8.54 11.45
C LEU A 64 -12.59 -9.65 10.73
N ALA A 65 -12.46 -10.89 11.20
CA ALA A 65 -13.19 -12.04 10.69
C ALA A 65 -14.71 -11.89 10.78
N LEU A 66 -15.26 -11.23 11.81
CA LEU A 66 -16.70 -10.96 11.91
C LEU A 66 -17.24 -10.08 10.78
N TYR A 67 -16.37 -9.33 10.12
CA TYR A 67 -16.69 -8.43 9.00
C TYR A 67 -16.04 -8.89 7.68
N ASP A 68 -15.78 -10.19 7.53
CA ASP A 68 -15.16 -10.81 6.35
C ASP A 68 -13.83 -10.16 5.93
N CYS A 69 -13.11 -9.62 6.90
CA CYS A 69 -11.85 -8.93 6.71
C CYS A 69 -10.68 -9.68 7.36
N ARG A 70 -9.48 -9.36 6.89
CA ARG A 70 -8.19 -9.81 7.43
C ARG A 70 -7.24 -8.62 7.51
N TRP A 71 -6.09 -8.80 8.14
CA TRP A 71 -5.05 -7.77 8.17
C TRP A 71 -4.60 -7.29 6.78
N ASP A 72 -4.74 -8.13 5.75
CA ASP A 72 -4.38 -7.84 4.36
C ASP A 72 -5.58 -7.49 3.47
N SER A 73 -6.71 -7.08 4.08
CA SER A 73 -7.85 -6.51 3.36
C SER A 73 -7.48 -5.16 2.73
N PRO A 74 -7.87 -4.89 1.46
CA PRO A 74 -7.60 -3.64 0.75
C PRO A 74 -8.25 -2.44 1.42
N LEU A 75 -9.43 -2.61 2.02
CA LEU A 75 -10.13 -1.57 2.77
C LEU A 75 -10.46 -2.08 4.18
N PRO A 76 -10.50 -1.18 5.18
CA PRO A 76 -10.98 -1.53 6.50
C PRO A 76 -12.45 -2.00 6.45
N PRO A 77 -12.89 -2.81 7.42
CA PRO A 77 -14.27 -3.26 7.49
C PRO A 77 -15.24 -2.08 7.65
N LEU A 78 -16.43 -2.22 7.06
CA LEU A 78 -17.58 -1.37 7.38
C LEU A 78 -18.12 -1.83 8.74
N LEU A 79 -17.67 -1.16 9.80
CA LEU A 79 -18.01 -1.48 11.17
C LEU A 79 -19.45 -1.04 11.51
N GLU A 80 -20.41 -1.91 11.25
CA GLU A 80 -21.80 -1.71 11.67
C GLU A 80 -21.94 -1.87 13.19
N ARG A 81 -22.57 -0.88 13.84
CA ARG A 81 -22.82 -0.86 15.29
C ARG A 81 -24.09 -1.64 15.62
N ASP A 82 -24.03 -2.96 15.47
CA ASP A 82 -25.10 -3.88 15.85
C ASP A 82 -24.87 -4.50 17.25
N HIS A 83 -25.69 -5.45 17.65
CA HIS A 83 -25.53 -6.12 18.96
C HIS A 83 -24.19 -6.88 19.12
N ARG A 84 -23.56 -7.32 18.02
CA ARG A 84 -22.26 -8.01 18.06
C ARG A 84 -21.15 -7.01 18.36
N TRP A 85 -21.28 -5.78 17.89
CA TRP A 85 -20.38 -4.67 18.20
C TRP A 85 -20.30 -4.43 19.72
N ASP A 86 -21.43 -4.26 20.39
CA ASP A 86 -21.46 -3.95 21.83
C ASP A 86 -20.83 -5.08 22.66
N ALA A 87 -21.13 -6.35 22.32
CA ALA A 87 -20.50 -7.50 22.96
C ALA A 87 -18.97 -7.54 22.75
N CYS A 88 -18.50 -7.19 21.55
CA CYS A 88 -17.06 -7.08 21.28
C CYS A 88 -16.41 -5.94 22.06
N ILE A 89 -17.09 -4.81 22.24
CA ILE A 89 -16.61 -3.69 23.06
C ILE A 89 -16.42 -4.15 24.52
N ASP A 90 -17.42 -4.82 25.11
CA ASP A 90 -17.34 -5.33 26.48
C ASP A 90 -16.19 -6.35 26.66
N GLU A 91 -16.00 -7.25 25.68
CA GLU A 91 -14.89 -8.20 25.65
C GLU A 91 -13.53 -7.47 25.58
N ALA A 92 -13.38 -6.52 24.66
CA ALA A 92 -12.15 -5.75 24.51
C ALA A 92 -11.81 -4.92 25.76
N MET A 93 -12.82 -4.30 26.38
CA MET A 93 -12.66 -3.55 27.62
C MET A 93 -12.20 -4.46 28.76
N SER A 94 -12.81 -5.63 28.89
CA SER A 94 -12.41 -6.63 29.90
C SER A 94 -10.98 -7.12 29.64
N LEU A 95 -10.62 -7.35 28.38
CA LEU A 95 -9.27 -7.76 27.98
C LEU A 95 -8.22 -6.71 28.37
N VAL A 96 -8.45 -5.43 28.05
CA VAL A 96 -7.53 -4.34 28.41
C VAL A 96 -7.35 -4.25 29.93
N ARG A 97 -8.44 -4.37 30.69
CA ARG A 97 -8.39 -4.35 32.16
C ARG A 97 -7.56 -5.49 32.73
N VAL A 98 -7.82 -6.72 32.28
CA VAL A 98 -7.09 -7.93 32.72
C VAL A 98 -5.59 -7.81 32.44
N LEU A 99 -5.22 -7.24 31.29
CA LEU A 99 -3.82 -7.12 30.89
C LEU A 99 -3.08 -5.99 31.61
N PHE A 100 -3.76 -4.88 31.95
CA PHE A 100 -3.07 -3.63 32.26
C PHE A 100 -3.57 -2.84 33.49
N ASP A 101 -4.66 -3.23 34.17
CA ASP A 101 -5.20 -2.44 35.30
C ASP A 101 -4.20 -2.24 36.46
N GLU A 102 -3.34 -3.23 36.71
CA GLU A 102 -2.32 -3.15 37.77
C GLU A 102 -1.00 -2.50 37.31
N VAL A 103 -0.94 -2.01 36.07
CA VAL A 103 0.28 -1.50 35.45
C VAL A 103 0.21 0.03 35.28
N PRO A 104 1.14 0.80 35.88
CA PRO A 104 1.09 2.26 35.85
C PRO A 104 1.44 2.88 34.48
N ALA A 105 2.31 2.22 33.70
CA ALA A 105 2.63 2.62 32.33
C ALA A 105 2.69 1.39 31.43
N TRP A 106 1.87 1.40 30.40
CA TRP A 106 1.70 0.27 29.52
C TRP A 106 1.44 0.71 28.08
N GLY A 107 1.55 -0.24 27.18
CA GLY A 107 1.21 -0.04 25.80
C GLY A 107 1.03 -1.35 25.10
N PHE A 108 0.53 -1.29 23.87
CA PHE A 108 0.59 -2.44 22.99
C PHE A 108 0.65 -1.98 21.54
N LYS A 109 0.93 -2.95 20.69
CA LYS A 109 1.12 -2.76 19.26
C LYS A 109 0.40 -3.89 18.54
N ASP A 110 -0.43 -3.54 17.58
CA ASP A 110 -0.94 -4.45 16.56
C ASP A 110 -1.29 -3.62 15.31
N PRO A 111 -0.63 -3.84 14.16
CA PRO A 111 -0.94 -3.11 12.93
C PRO A 111 -2.42 -3.17 12.50
N ARG A 112 -3.16 -4.22 12.89
CA ARG A 112 -4.60 -4.36 12.60
C ARG A 112 -5.44 -3.26 13.23
N MET A 113 -4.95 -2.64 14.31
CA MET A 113 -5.62 -1.50 14.94
C MET A 113 -5.82 -0.32 14.00
N CYS A 114 -4.96 -0.17 12.97
CA CYS A 114 -5.17 0.83 11.93
C CYS A 114 -6.49 0.60 11.18
N GLN A 115 -6.88 -0.66 10.95
CA GLN A 115 -8.14 -0.98 10.27
C GLN A 115 -9.35 -0.95 11.19
N LEU A 116 -9.12 -1.01 12.50
CA LEU A 116 -10.13 -1.08 13.55
C LEU A 116 -10.23 0.23 14.36
N ALA A 117 -9.78 1.35 13.78
CA ALA A 117 -9.67 2.62 14.50
C ALA A 117 -10.99 3.11 15.14
N PRO A 118 -12.15 3.06 14.45
CA PRO A 118 -13.42 3.45 15.08
C PRO A 118 -13.80 2.57 16.28
N PHE A 119 -13.43 1.28 16.25
CA PHE A 119 -13.70 0.32 17.32
C PHE A 119 -12.85 0.63 18.56
N TRP A 120 -11.53 0.63 18.39
CA TRP A 120 -10.60 0.87 19.50
C TRP A 120 -10.71 2.28 20.06
N GLY A 121 -11.04 3.27 19.22
CA GLY A 121 -11.35 4.61 19.68
C GLY A 121 -12.55 4.64 20.64
N GLN A 122 -13.59 3.85 20.38
CA GLN A 122 -14.72 3.70 21.29
C GLN A 122 -14.32 2.96 22.58
N VAL A 123 -13.52 1.89 22.49
CA VAL A 123 -13.01 1.16 23.66
C VAL A 123 -12.24 2.10 24.60
N PHE A 124 -11.29 2.88 24.06
CA PHE A 124 -10.52 3.82 24.86
C PHE A 124 -11.40 4.90 25.50
N SER A 125 -12.35 5.45 24.74
CA SER A 125 -13.31 6.43 25.24
C SER A 125 -14.16 5.89 26.40
N GLN A 126 -14.68 4.67 26.28
CA GLN A 126 -15.51 4.05 27.33
C GLN A 126 -14.70 3.62 28.57
N LEU A 127 -13.43 3.27 28.41
CA LEU A 127 -12.52 3.02 29.53
C LEU A 127 -12.03 4.32 30.19
N GLY A 128 -12.29 5.49 29.60
CA GLY A 128 -11.74 6.76 30.06
C GLY A 128 -10.22 6.88 29.84
N ILE A 129 -9.66 6.07 28.94
CA ILE A 129 -8.23 6.06 28.61
C ILE A 129 -7.94 7.09 27.54
N LYS A 130 -6.89 7.89 27.73
CA LYS A 130 -6.37 8.84 26.74
C LYS A 130 -5.00 8.37 26.25
N PRO A 131 -4.96 7.52 25.21
CA PRO A 131 -3.70 6.97 24.75
C PRO A 131 -2.86 8.03 24.03
N ARG A 132 -1.55 7.95 24.19
CA ARG A 132 -0.57 8.60 23.31
C ARG A 132 -0.31 7.68 22.12
N LEU A 133 -0.50 8.19 20.91
CA LEU A 133 -0.44 7.36 19.71
C LEU A 133 0.83 7.63 18.90
N MET A 134 1.55 6.56 18.59
CA MET A 134 2.75 6.59 17.77
C MET A 134 2.43 6.07 16.37
N ILE A 135 2.36 6.94 15.37
CA ILE A 135 2.20 6.52 13.97
C ILE A 135 3.57 6.30 13.36
N VAL A 136 3.94 5.03 13.21
CA VAL A 136 5.22 4.62 12.64
C VAL A 136 5.13 4.61 11.13
N VAL A 137 6.04 5.34 10.48
CA VAL A 137 6.06 5.55 9.04
C VAL A 137 7.40 5.08 8.50
N ARG A 138 7.35 4.29 7.43
CA ARG A 138 8.51 3.81 6.67
C ARG A 138 8.24 4.02 5.20
N ASP A 139 9.30 4.21 4.42
CA ASP A 139 9.23 4.28 2.96
C ASP A 139 8.38 3.12 2.40
N PRO A 140 7.29 3.42 1.66
CA PRO A 140 6.43 2.40 1.09
C PRO A 140 7.18 1.42 0.18
N ALA A 141 8.27 1.83 -0.47
CA ALA A 141 9.07 0.94 -1.30
C ALA A 141 9.78 -0.14 -0.48
N GLU A 142 10.28 0.22 0.71
CA GLU A 142 10.89 -0.75 1.62
C GLU A 142 9.85 -1.71 2.22
N VAL A 143 8.67 -1.18 2.57
CA VAL A 143 7.56 -1.98 3.09
C VAL A 143 7.07 -2.97 2.03
N VAL A 144 6.87 -2.50 0.79
CA VAL A 144 6.47 -3.32 -0.36
C VAL A 144 7.49 -4.43 -0.61
N HIS A 145 8.78 -4.10 -0.65
CA HIS A 145 9.83 -5.10 -0.83
C HIS A 145 9.81 -6.15 0.29
N SER A 146 9.63 -5.71 1.55
CA SER A 146 9.57 -6.64 2.69
C SER A 146 8.34 -7.54 2.66
N LEU A 147 7.17 -7.05 2.26
CA LEU A 147 5.94 -7.83 2.17
C LEU A 147 5.97 -8.81 0.99
N ALA A 148 6.54 -8.41 -0.15
CA ALA A 148 6.75 -9.30 -1.29
C ALA A 148 7.64 -10.48 -0.90
N ARG A 149 8.73 -10.24 -0.15
CA ARG A 149 9.64 -11.31 0.30
C ARG A 149 9.00 -12.25 1.32
N ARG A 150 8.18 -11.73 2.24
CA ARG A 150 7.57 -12.52 3.33
C ARG A 150 6.32 -13.27 2.88
N ASP A 151 5.40 -12.58 2.23
CA ASP A 151 4.03 -13.06 1.99
C ASP A 151 3.74 -13.29 0.49
N GLY A 152 4.66 -12.95 -0.41
CA GLY A 152 4.41 -12.99 -1.85
C GLY A 152 3.38 -11.95 -2.33
N ILE A 153 3.10 -10.92 -1.53
CA ILE A 153 2.13 -9.87 -1.89
C ILE A 153 2.68 -9.02 -3.05
N SER A 154 1.85 -8.77 -4.07
CA SER A 154 2.21 -7.93 -5.21
C SER A 154 2.49 -6.48 -4.79
N SER A 155 3.37 -5.81 -5.55
CA SER A 155 3.79 -4.43 -5.24
C SER A 155 2.63 -3.45 -5.11
N ASP A 156 1.68 -3.48 -6.05
CA ASP A 156 0.50 -2.61 -6.03
C ASP A 156 -0.37 -2.87 -4.79
N ARG A 157 -0.60 -4.14 -4.47
CA ARG A 157 -1.40 -4.51 -3.29
C ARG A 157 -0.72 -4.05 -2.01
N ALA A 158 0.58 -4.28 -1.87
CA ALA A 158 1.34 -3.84 -0.70
C ALA A 158 1.37 -2.30 -0.57
N ALA A 159 1.44 -1.57 -1.69
CA ALA A 159 1.42 -0.11 -1.70
C ALA A 159 0.07 0.44 -1.19
N TRP A 160 -1.05 -0.14 -1.65
CA TRP A 160 -2.38 0.25 -1.17
C TRP A 160 -2.62 -0.18 0.28
N LEU A 161 -2.10 -1.33 0.71
CA LEU A 161 -2.13 -1.73 2.12
C LEU A 161 -1.37 -0.72 3.00
N TRP A 162 -0.21 -0.25 2.56
CA TRP A 162 0.52 0.80 3.28
C TRP A 162 -0.31 2.06 3.41
N MET A 163 -0.95 2.52 2.32
CA MET A 163 -1.80 3.70 2.32
C MET A 163 -2.99 3.53 3.26
N THR A 164 -3.69 2.40 3.21
CA THR A 164 -4.89 2.18 4.02
C THR A 164 -4.58 2.08 5.52
N HIS A 165 -3.43 1.51 5.89
CA HIS A 165 -2.99 1.48 7.28
C HIS A 165 -2.56 2.86 7.78
N LEU A 166 -1.94 3.69 6.93
CA LEU A 166 -1.62 5.07 7.28
C LEU A 166 -2.91 5.89 7.52
N LEU A 167 -3.87 5.81 6.60
CA LEU A 167 -5.15 6.51 6.76
C LEU A 167 -5.90 6.03 8.00
N GLY A 168 -5.95 4.71 8.20
CA GLY A 168 -6.57 4.12 9.38
C GLY A 168 -5.93 4.56 10.70
N ALA A 169 -4.59 4.68 10.74
CA ALA A 169 -3.90 5.25 11.90
C ALA A 169 -4.30 6.72 12.15
N MET A 170 -4.57 7.49 11.09
CA MET A 170 -4.98 8.89 11.20
C MET A 170 -6.45 9.06 11.63
N GLU A 171 -7.32 8.06 11.50
CA GLU A 171 -8.69 8.10 12.03
C GLU A 171 -8.72 8.26 13.56
N TYR A 172 -7.65 7.86 14.26
CA TYR A 172 -7.55 8.09 15.71
C TYR A 172 -7.43 9.57 16.11
N LEU A 173 -7.19 10.48 15.15
CA LEU A 173 -7.17 11.93 15.40
C LEU A 173 -8.53 12.47 15.89
N ASP A 174 -9.60 11.68 15.79
CA ASP A 174 -10.92 12.09 16.30
C ASP A 174 -11.18 11.60 17.74
N VAL A 175 -10.30 10.75 18.29
CA VAL A 175 -10.44 10.16 19.64
C VAL A 175 -9.24 10.37 20.56
N ALA A 176 -8.10 10.82 20.03
CA ALA A 176 -6.91 11.11 20.83
C ALA A 176 -6.27 12.47 20.45
N ASP A 177 -5.74 13.15 21.47
CA ASP A 177 -5.14 14.48 21.34
C ASP A 177 -3.62 14.43 21.13
N ASP A 178 -2.93 13.44 21.72
CA ASP A 178 -1.48 13.32 21.69
C ASP A 178 -1.02 12.23 20.71
N ILE A 179 -0.82 12.63 19.46
CA ILE A 179 -0.49 11.75 18.34
C ILE A 179 0.74 12.31 17.62
N ARG A 180 1.74 11.47 17.34
CA ARG A 180 2.96 11.87 16.64
C ARG A 180 3.37 10.87 15.56
N PHE A 181 3.97 11.38 14.49
CA PHE A 181 4.64 10.57 13.49
C PHE A 181 6.06 10.20 13.94
N PHE A 182 6.48 8.98 13.63
CA PHE A 182 7.82 8.48 13.88
C PHE A 182 8.37 7.82 12.61
N ALA A 183 9.41 8.41 12.04
CA ALA A 183 10.06 7.87 10.85
C ALA A 183 11.02 6.74 11.24
N PHE A 184 10.87 5.58 10.61
CA PHE A 184 11.67 4.39 10.93
C PHE A 184 13.16 4.57 10.59
N ASP A 185 13.47 5.29 9.52
CA ASP A 185 14.82 5.64 9.10
C ASP A 185 15.56 6.54 10.11
N HIS A 186 14.84 7.44 10.79
CA HIS A 186 15.39 8.22 11.91
C HIS A 186 15.79 7.32 13.09
N MET A 187 14.94 6.35 13.43
CA MET A 187 15.26 5.35 14.45
C MET A 187 16.53 4.56 14.06
N LEU A 188 16.64 4.12 12.80
CA LEU A 188 17.79 3.36 12.31
C LEU A 188 19.10 4.17 12.30
N SER A 189 19.04 5.42 11.85
CA SER A 189 20.22 6.28 11.69
C SER A 189 20.68 6.91 13.00
N GLN A 190 19.75 7.21 13.92
CA GLN A 190 20.03 7.90 15.19
C GLN A 190 19.24 7.28 16.36
N PRO A 191 19.47 6.00 16.72
CA PRO A 191 18.67 5.31 17.74
C PRO A 191 18.66 5.99 19.10
N ALA A 192 19.82 6.53 19.52
CA ALA A 192 19.94 7.17 20.83
C ALA A 192 19.12 8.46 20.91
N THR A 193 19.22 9.31 19.87
CA THR A 193 18.42 10.54 19.75
C THR A 193 16.94 10.21 19.70
N PHE A 194 16.55 9.26 18.84
CA PHE A 194 15.17 8.82 18.70
C PHE A 194 14.57 8.38 20.04
N LEU A 195 15.26 7.50 20.78
CA LEU A 195 14.73 7.00 22.05
C LEU A 195 14.72 8.08 23.14
N SER A 196 15.67 9.03 23.10
CA SER A 196 15.66 10.21 23.98
C SER A 196 14.46 11.12 23.70
N ASP A 197 14.13 11.35 22.43
CA ASP A 197 12.98 12.15 22.03
C ASP A 197 11.65 11.49 22.44
N VAL A 198 11.56 10.16 22.27
CA VAL A 198 10.42 9.37 22.76
C VAL A 198 10.31 9.46 24.28
N ALA A 199 11.41 9.30 25.02
CA ALA A 199 11.39 9.42 26.48
C ALA A 199 10.96 10.82 26.94
N GLY A 200 11.47 11.88 26.29
CA GLY A 200 11.07 13.26 26.54
C GLY A 200 9.60 13.51 26.26
N TRP A 201 9.08 13.01 25.14
CA TRP A 201 7.65 13.08 24.81
C TRP A 201 6.78 12.30 25.81
N LEU A 202 7.25 11.15 26.27
CA LEU A 202 6.56 10.33 27.27
C LEU A 202 6.69 10.88 28.71
N ASN A 203 7.52 11.90 28.92
CA ASN A 203 7.94 12.41 30.23
C ASN A 203 8.55 11.30 31.12
N LEU A 204 9.27 10.36 30.50
CA LEU A 204 9.94 9.25 31.18
C LEU A 204 11.40 9.60 31.47
N LYS A 205 11.90 9.10 32.61
CA LYS A 205 13.30 9.19 32.99
C LYS A 205 13.93 7.80 32.85
N PRO A 206 14.52 7.46 31.68
CA PRO A 206 15.14 6.16 31.49
C PRO A 206 16.31 5.98 32.47
N ALA A 207 16.55 4.73 32.87
CA ALA A 207 17.72 4.40 33.67
C ALA A 207 19.02 4.76 32.92
N SER A 208 20.09 4.98 33.68
CA SER A 208 21.41 5.20 33.09
C SER A 208 21.78 4.03 32.18
N GLU A 209 22.34 4.33 31.01
CA GLU A 209 22.76 3.36 29.97
C GLU A 209 21.65 2.71 29.13
N THR A 210 20.35 2.77 29.49
CA THR A 210 19.25 2.17 28.72
C THR A 210 19.27 2.58 27.24
N ILE A 211 19.38 3.89 26.98
CA ILE A 211 19.41 4.45 25.63
C ILE A 211 20.64 3.96 24.85
N ALA A 212 21.80 3.92 25.52
CA ALA A 212 23.04 3.46 24.90
C ALA A 212 23.01 1.96 24.58
N HIS A 213 22.36 1.15 25.43
CA HIS A 213 22.19 -0.28 25.22
C HIS A 213 21.25 -0.55 24.04
N PHE A 214 20.08 0.09 23.98
CA PHE A 214 19.16 -0.01 22.84
C PHE A 214 19.86 0.35 21.52
N ALA A 215 20.62 1.44 21.51
CA ALA A 215 21.35 1.90 20.32
C ALA A 215 22.41 0.90 19.83
N ARG A 216 23.06 0.14 20.72
CA ARG A 216 24.06 -0.87 20.36
C ARG A 216 23.44 -2.20 19.93
N ASP A 217 22.45 -2.67 20.67
CA ASP A 217 22.04 -4.07 20.62
C ASP A 217 20.79 -4.29 19.75
N PHE A 218 19.96 -3.26 19.58
CA PHE A 218 18.69 -3.41 18.88
C PHE A 218 18.76 -3.07 17.39
N ILE A 219 19.66 -2.16 16.97
CA ILE A 219 19.78 -1.75 15.57
C ILE A 219 21.05 -2.32 14.95
N ALA A 220 20.93 -3.48 14.31
CA ALA A 220 21.94 -3.93 13.36
C ALA A 220 21.73 -3.21 12.02
N PRO A 221 22.78 -2.76 11.32
CA PRO A 221 22.69 -2.21 9.96
C PRO A 221 21.93 -3.12 8.97
N ALA A 222 21.90 -4.42 9.28
CA ALA A 222 21.15 -5.46 8.59
C ALA A 222 19.61 -5.39 8.74
N LEU A 223 19.00 -4.29 9.20
CA LEU A 223 17.54 -4.10 9.17
C LEU A 223 17.07 -3.20 8.00
N SER A 224 18.00 -2.49 7.36
CA SER A 224 17.76 -1.77 6.11
C SER A 224 18.14 -2.66 4.92
N HIS A 225 17.21 -3.50 4.46
CA HIS A 225 17.43 -4.41 3.32
C HIS A 225 16.92 -3.84 1.99
N GLY A 226 16.63 -2.53 1.91
CA GLY A 226 15.97 -1.92 0.74
C GLY A 226 16.84 -1.00 -0.13
N ALA A 227 18.02 -0.61 0.32
CA ALA A 227 18.86 0.37 -0.38
C ALA A 227 19.60 -0.26 -1.58
N GLY A 228 18.90 -0.54 -2.68
CA GLY A 228 19.57 -0.87 -3.94
C GLY A 228 18.84 -1.80 -4.91
N THR A 229 17.63 -2.27 -4.62
CA THR A 229 16.85 -3.05 -5.60
C THR A 229 16.05 -2.11 -6.51
N ARG A 230 15.93 -2.40 -7.82
CA ARG A 230 15.05 -1.67 -8.75
C ARG A 230 13.66 -1.53 -8.08
N GLN A 231 13.31 -0.33 -7.66
CA GLN A 231 12.00 -0.05 -7.07
C GLN A 231 10.93 -0.41 -8.10
N ALA A 232 9.98 -1.23 -7.69
CA ALA A 232 8.73 -1.35 -8.43
C ALA A 232 8.13 0.05 -8.56
N ALA A 233 7.56 0.38 -9.72
CA ALA A 233 6.84 1.63 -9.89
C ALA A 233 5.66 1.63 -8.91
N LEU A 234 5.76 2.41 -7.85
CA LEU A 234 4.68 2.56 -6.87
C LEU A 234 3.62 3.53 -7.42
N PRO A 235 2.35 3.37 -7.03
CA PRO A 235 1.33 4.34 -7.37
C PRO A 235 1.73 5.76 -6.93
N SER A 236 1.57 6.73 -7.82
CA SER A 236 1.94 8.13 -7.58
C SER A 236 1.32 8.70 -6.30
N LEU A 237 0.07 8.34 -6.04
CA LEU A 237 -0.68 8.82 -4.87
C LEU A 237 -0.10 8.30 -3.55
N VAL A 238 0.46 7.09 -3.54
CA VAL A 238 1.15 6.51 -2.37
C VAL A 238 2.46 7.26 -2.11
N LEU A 239 3.21 7.57 -3.17
CA LEU A 239 4.44 8.36 -3.07
C LEU A 239 4.16 9.78 -2.57
N GLN A 240 3.15 10.45 -3.10
CA GLN A 240 2.73 11.78 -2.65
C GLN A 240 2.31 11.78 -1.17
N ALA A 241 1.56 10.76 -0.74
CA ALA A 241 1.17 10.62 0.66
C ALA A 241 2.40 10.44 1.57
N TYR A 242 3.35 9.59 1.16
CA TYR A 242 4.60 9.40 1.91
C TYR A 242 5.44 10.68 1.97
N GLU A 243 5.61 11.38 0.85
CA GLU A 243 6.33 12.65 0.79
C GLU A 243 5.69 13.73 1.67
N SER A 244 4.36 13.80 1.69
CA SER A 244 3.61 14.71 2.56
C SER A 244 3.87 14.43 4.05
N VAL A 245 3.83 13.15 4.45
CA VAL A 245 4.13 12.74 5.83
C VAL A 245 5.59 12.98 6.20
N ARG A 246 6.54 12.63 5.32
CA ARG A 246 7.96 12.88 5.54
C ARG A 246 8.24 14.37 5.70
N SER A 247 7.68 15.19 4.83
CA SER A 247 7.80 16.64 4.90
C SER A 247 7.15 17.22 6.17
N ALA A 248 6.06 16.62 6.66
CA ALA A 248 5.45 17.00 7.94
C ALA A 248 6.38 16.68 9.12
N ILE A 249 7.00 15.50 9.13
CA ILE A 249 7.99 15.10 10.15
C ILE A 249 9.17 16.08 10.17
N GLU A 250 9.76 16.37 9.01
CA GLU A 250 10.90 17.29 8.87
C GLU A 250 10.57 18.72 9.34
N ARG A 251 9.33 19.17 9.13
CA ARG A 251 8.83 20.48 9.57
C ARG A 251 8.32 20.49 11.02
N GLY A 252 8.29 19.34 11.70
CA GLY A 252 7.71 19.21 13.04
C GLY A 252 6.21 19.46 13.09
N LEU A 253 5.49 19.24 11.99
CA LEU A 253 4.03 19.36 11.94
C LEU A 253 3.36 18.18 12.65
N THR A 254 2.27 18.46 13.37
CA THR A 254 1.46 17.42 13.99
C THR A 254 0.66 16.64 12.94
N PRO A 255 0.29 15.37 13.20
CA PRO A 255 -0.61 14.63 12.32
C PRO A 255 -1.94 15.33 12.05
N ARG A 256 -2.46 16.08 13.04
CA ARG A 256 -3.68 16.90 12.88
C ARG A 256 -3.46 18.03 11.87
N ALA A 257 -2.36 18.77 12.00
CA ALA A 257 -2.02 19.85 11.08
C ALA A 257 -1.78 19.34 9.65
N LEU A 258 -1.14 18.17 9.50
CA LEU A 258 -1.02 17.52 8.19
C LEU A 258 -2.40 17.14 7.62
N ARG A 259 -3.26 16.50 8.44
CA ARG A 259 -4.62 16.11 8.02
C ARG A 259 -5.42 17.30 7.50
N GLU A 260 -5.27 18.47 8.11
CA GLU A 260 -5.99 19.70 7.76
C GLU A 260 -5.36 20.47 6.59
N SER A 261 -4.16 20.07 6.12
CA SER A 261 -3.48 20.74 5.02
C SER A 261 -4.17 20.54 3.67
N PHE A 262 -4.12 21.56 2.80
CA PHE A 262 -4.72 21.50 1.46
C PHE A 262 -4.12 20.38 0.59
N GLU A 263 -2.81 20.18 0.66
CA GLU A 263 -2.09 19.12 -0.04
C GLU A 263 -2.62 17.74 0.33
N TRP A 264 -2.70 17.45 1.65
CA TRP A 264 -3.22 16.19 2.15
C TRP A 264 -4.68 15.97 1.73
N GLN A 265 -5.53 16.99 1.87
CA GLN A 265 -6.94 16.90 1.47
C GLN A 265 -7.11 16.62 -0.03
N GLY A 266 -6.22 17.14 -0.88
CA GLY A 266 -6.15 16.83 -2.30
C GLY A 266 -5.87 15.34 -2.55
N ILE A 267 -4.83 14.81 -1.91
CA ILE A 267 -4.44 13.38 -1.98
C ILE A 267 -5.60 12.48 -1.55
N ILE A 268 -6.25 12.78 -0.42
CA ILE A 268 -7.38 11.98 0.07
C ILE A 268 -8.60 12.06 -0.86
N SER A 269 -8.87 13.24 -1.43
CA SER A 269 -9.97 13.41 -2.38
C SER A 269 -9.76 12.60 -3.66
N GLU A 270 -8.54 12.56 -4.19
CA GLU A 270 -8.17 11.70 -5.32
C GLU A 270 -8.25 10.22 -4.97
N TYR A 271 -7.74 9.82 -3.80
CA TYR A 271 -7.80 8.43 -3.32
C TYR A 271 -9.25 7.94 -3.22
N ARG A 272 -10.14 8.75 -2.63
CA ARG A 272 -11.55 8.43 -2.47
C ARG A 272 -12.30 8.34 -3.79
N ARG A 273 -11.98 9.23 -4.75
CA ARG A 273 -12.67 9.28 -6.04
C ARG A 273 -12.21 8.18 -6.98
N ASP A 274 -10.89 7.98 -7.10
CA ASP A 274 -10.30 7.22 -8.19
C ASP A 274 -9.85 5.81 -7.76
N ILE A 275 -9.51 5.61 -6.47
CA ILE A 275 -8.92 4.36 -5.99
C ILE A 275 -9.90 3.52 -5.17
N ILE A 276 -10.65 4.11 -4.23
CA ILE A 276 -11.62 3.39 -3.39
C ILE A 276 -12.60 2.53 -4.20
N PRO A 277 -13.20 2.98 -5.33
CA PRO A 277 -14.10 2.13 -6.12
C PRO A 277 -13.42 0.85 -6.62
N THR A 278 -12.16 0.96 -7.04
CA THR A 278 -11.34 -0.17 -7.51
C THR A 278 -11.03 -1.12 -6.37
N LEU A 279 -10.56 -0.61 -5.22
CA LEU A 279 -10.28 -1.43 -4.04
C LEU A 279 -11.54 -2.11 -3.49
N THR A 280 -12.69 -1.44 -3.56
CA THR A 280 -13.99 -2.01 -3.21
C THR A 280 -14.35 -3.16 -4.14
N SER A 281 -14.10 -3.00 -5.44
CA SER A 281 -14.36 -4.04 -6.44
C SER A 281 -13.46 -5.25 -6.23
N VAL A 282 -12.17 -5.03 -5.93
CA VAL A 282 -11.21 -6.08 -5.55
C VAL A 282 -11.66 -6.78 -4.27
N GLN A 283 -12.07 -6.03 -3.24
CA GLN A 283 -12.55 -6.60 -1.99
C GLN A 283 -13.80 -7.46 -2.18
N ARG A 284 -14.75 -7.03 -3.00
CA ARG A 284 -15.94 -7.82 -3.36
C ARG A 284 -15.57 -9.07 -4.17
N PHE A 285 -14.63 -8.96 -5.11
CA PHE A 285 -14.19 -10.10 -5.92
C PHE A 285 -13.60 -11.22 -5.05
N PHE A 286 -12.76 -10.86 -4.08
CA PHE A 286 -12.16 -11.82 -3.15
C PHE A 286 -13.00 -12.06 -1.89
N GLN A 287 -14.22 -11.51 -1.80
CA GLN A 287 -15.03 -11.57 -0.58
C GLN A 287 -15.29 -13.01 -0.17
N ASN A 288 -15.60 -13.87 -1.14
CA ASN A 288 -15.90 -15.26 -0.87
C ASN A 288 -14.65 -16.10 -0.53
N ASP A 289 -13.54 -15.91 -1.24
CA ASP A 289 -12.27 -16.60 -0.94
C ASP A 289 -11.74 -16.20 0.45
N ARG A 290 -12.00 -14.95 0.84
CA ARG A 290 -11.77 -14.48 2.21
C ARG A 290 -12.75 -15.07 3.20
N GLN A 291 -14.05 -15.15 2.88
CA GLN A 291 -15.03 -15.82 3.73
C GLN A 291 -14.59 -17.26 4.01
N LEU A 292 -14.10 -18.00 3.02
CA LEU A 292 -13.50 -19.33 3.24
C LEU A 292 -12.34 -19.29 4.22
N SER A 293 -11.35 -18.43 3.98
CA SER A 293 -10.19 -18.29 4.87
C SER A 293 -10.61 -17.89 6.30
N VAL A 294 -11.61 -17.02 6.44
CA VAL A 294 -12.14 -16.54 7.71
C VAL A 294 -12.89 -17.64 8.44
N MET A 295 -13.71 -18.42 7.73
CA MET A 295 -14.39 -19.60 8.27
C MET A 295 -13.37 -20.64 8.76
N GLU A 296 -12.28 -20.88 8.01
CA GLU A 296 -11.18 -21.75 8.45
C GLU A 296 -10.53 -21.26 9.75
N LEU A 297 -10.24 -19.96 9.85
CA LEU A 297 -9.69 -19.36 11.06
C LEU A 297 -10.65 -19.51 12.25
N ARG A 298 -11.96 -19.33 12.02
CA ARG A 298 -13.00 -19.48 13.06
C ARG A 298 -13.11 -20.94 13.53
N ILE A 299 -13.14 -21.89 12.60
CA ILE A 299 -13.11 -23.34 12.89
C ILE A 299 -11.85 -23.69 13.68
N SER A 300 -10.69 -23.16 13.29
CA SER A 300 -9.43 -23.38 14.01
C SER A 300 -9.47 -22.81 15.43
N ALA A 301 -10.00 -21.60 15.61
CA ALA A 301 -10.14 -20.97 16.92
C ALA A 301 -11.10 -21.75 17.83
N LEU A 302 -12.27 -22.15 17.32
CA LEU A 302 -13.22 -23.00 18.05
C LEU A 302 -12.60 -24.35 18.42
N SER A 303 -11.85 -24.97 17.51
CA SER A 303 -11.18 -26.25 17.79
C SER A 303 -10.15 -26.13 18.92
N LYS A 304 -9.42 -25.02 18.98
CA LYS A 304 -8.48 -24.76 20.10
C LYS A 304 -9.22 -24.50 21.41
N GLY A 305 -10.31 -23.75 21.37
CA GLY A 305 -11.18 -23.52 22.53
C GLY A 305 -11.73 -24.83 23.10
N LEU A 306 -12.24 -25.69 22.21
CA LEU A 306 -12.74 -27.02 22.57
C LEU A 306 -11.65 -27.88 23.22
N ALA A 307 -10.45 -27.95 22.64
CA ALA A 307 -9.34 -28.71 23.22
C ALA A 307 -8.95 -28.20 24.62
N SER A 308 -9.04 -26.89 24.86
CA SER A 308 -8.79 -26.31 26.19
C SER A 308 -9.90 -26.68 27.19
N ALA A 309 -11.15 -26.68 26.76
CA ALA A 309 -12.30 -27.08 27.59
C ALA A 309 -12.25 -28.57 27.93
N GLU A 310 -11.94 -29.44 26.97
CA GLU A 310 -11.76 -30.88 27.17
C GLU A 310 -10.63 -31.16 28.17
N LYS A 311 -9.51 -30.44 28.05
CA LYS A 311 -8.41 -30.56 29.02
C LYS A 311 -8.85 -30.16 30.42
N LEU A 312 -9.57 -29.04 30.57
CA LEU A 312 -10.06 -28.59 31.87
C LEU A 312 -11.00 -29.64 32.48
N ALA A 313 -11.88 -30.25 31.70
CA ALA A 313 -12.76 -31.32 32.17
C ALA A 313 -11.97 -32.55 32.65
N LEU A 314 -10.92 -32.95 31.93
CA LEU A 314 -10.03 -34.04 32.33
C LEU A 314 -9.30 -33.73 33.64
N ASP A 315 -8.73 -32.53 33.78
CA ASP A 315 -8.03 -32.11 34.99
C ASP A 315 -8.97 -32.14 36.21
N ARG A 316 -10.23 -31.71 36.03
CA ARG A 316 -11.27 -31.74 37.08
C ARG A 316 -11.70 -33.15 37.45
N LEU A 317 -11.81 -34.04 36.46
CA LEU A 317 -12.10 -35.46 36.69
C LEU A 317 -10.99 -36.13 37.52
N GLU A 318 -9.72 -35.85 37.22
CA GLU A 318 -8.58 -36.36 38.00
C GLU A 318 -8.59 -35.84 39.45
N GLU A 319 -8.88 -34.56 39.67
CA GLU A 319 -9.03 -34.00 41.02
C GLU A 319 -10.17 -34.64 41.78
N MET A 320 -11.31 -34.87 41.12
CA MET A 320 -12.46 -35.55 41.72
C MET A 320 -12.11 -36.98 42.15
N GLN A 321 -11.39 -37.74 41.32
CA GLN A 321 -10.92 -39.10 41.67
C GLN A 321 -9.99 -39.10 42.88
N LYS A 322 -9.10 -38.10 43.01
CA LYS A 322 -8.22 -37.95 44.17
C LYS A 322 -9.02 -37.67 45.44
N LEU A 323 -9.99 -36.75 45.37
CA LEU A 323 -10.86 -36.42 46.50
C LEU A 323 -11.72 -37.63 46.92
N ASP A 324 -12.25 -38.39 45.96
CA ASP A 324 -13.04 -39.60 46.23
C ASP A 324 -12.20 -40.67 46.94
N THR A 325 -10.96 -40.89 46.48
CA THR A 325 -10.02 -41.80 47.15
C THR A 325 -9.75 -41.36 48.59
N GLN A 326 -9.51 -40.06 48.83
CA GLN A 326 -9.31 -39.51 50.17
C GLN A 326 -10.56 -39.66 51.05
N LEU A 327 -11.75 -39.48 50.48
CA LEU A 327 -13.02 -39.66 51.19
C LEU A 327 -13.17 -41.11 51.65
N ILE A 328 -12.90 -42.08 50.77
CA ILE A 328 -12.93 -43.52 51.09
C ILE A 328 -11.95 -43.83 52.23
N GLU A 329 -10.69 -43.40 52.12
CA GLU A 329 -9.67 -43.65 53.15
C GLU A 329 -10.05 -43.04 54.51
N THR A 330 -10.60 -41.82 54.50
CA THR A 330 -11.00 -41.09 55.72
C THR A 330 -12.26 -41.72 56.33
N SER A 331 -13.20 -42.17 55.51
CA SER A 331 -14.40 -42.90 55.93
C SER A 331 -14.05 -44.24 56.58
N ASP A 332 -13.13 -45.00 55.96
CA ASP A 332 -12.61 -46.24 56.53
C ASP A 332 -11.88 -46.00 57.86
N ALA A 333 -11.12 -44.92 57.97
CA ALA A 333 -10.46 -44.54 59.21
C ALA A 333 -11.46 -44.15 60.32
N LEU A 334 -12.53 -43.46 59.96
CA LEU A 334 -13.64 -43.14 60.86
C LEU A 334 -14.32 -44.41 61.37
N ALA A 335 -14.68 -45.34 60.48
CA ALA A 335 -15.30 -46.61 60.84
C ALA A 335 -14.43 -47.42 61.82
N ARG A 336 -13.10 -47.45 61.60
CA ARG A 336 -12.15 -48.08 62.54
C ARG A 336 -12.11 -47.36 63.89
N ALA A 337 -12.10 -46.03 63.90
CA ALA A 337 -12.12 -45.25 65.14
C ALA A 337 -13.40 -45.49 65.94
N GLU A 338 -14.56 -45.51 65.28
CA GLU A 338 -15.87 -45.81 65.89
C GLU A 338 -15.90 -47.20 66.52
N GLN A 339 -15.38 -48.22 65.82
CA GLN A 339 -15.28 -49.58 66.37
C GLN A 339 -14.41 -49.66 67.63
N ILE A 340 -13.30 -48.91 67.67
CA ILE A 340 -12.42 -48.85 68.85
C ILE A 340 -13.14 -48.18 70.01
N VAL A 341 -13.82 -47.06 69.77
CA VAL A 341 -14.61 -46.34 70.78
C VAL A 341 -15.70 -47.26 71.34
N LEU A 342 -16.45 -47.95 70.48
CA LEU A 342 -17.49 -48.91 70.89
C LEU A 342 -16.92 -50.03 71.78
N ARG A 343 -15.81 -50.65 71.37
CA ARG A 343 -15.16 -51.73 72.13
C ARG A 343 -14.65 -51.24 73.50
N GLN A 344 -14.07 -50.04 73.56
CA GLN A 344 -13.65 -49.43 74.82
C GLN A 344 -14.83 -49.10 75.73
N GLN A 345 -15.95 -48.60 75.18
CA GLN A 345 -17.17 -48.34 75.95
C GLN A 345 -17.76 -49.64 76.53
N GLU A 346 -17.72 -50.74 75.79
CA GLU A 346 -18.11 -52.07 76.29
C GLU A 346 -17.19 -52.55 77.43
N GLU A 347 -15.86 -52.41 77.29
CA GLU A 347 -14.90 -52.76 78.34
C GLU A 347 -15.05 -51.89 79.61
N LEU A 348 -15.32 -50.59 79.45
CA LEU A 348 -15.55 -49.67 80.57
C LEU A 348 -16.87 -50.00 81.30
N LYS A 349 -17.93 -50.36 80.57
CA LYS A 349 -19.19 -50.86 81.15
C LYS A 349 -18.99 -52.13 81.96
N LEU A 350 -18.12 -53.04 81.52
CA LEU A 350 -17.75 -54.25 82.24
C LEU A 350 -16.93 -53.97 83.53
N ARG A 351 -16.15 -52.88 83.57
CA ARG A 351 -15.30 -52.51 84.73
C ARG A 351 -15.99 -51.62 85.77
N GLY A 352 -17.19 -51.11 85.51
CA GLY A 352 -17.99 -50.34 86.48
C GLY A 352 -17.50 -48.91 86.74
N ASP A 353 -16.61 -48.38 85.90
CA ASP A 353 -16.05 -47.04 86.05
C ASP A 353 -16.79 -46.04 85.13
N ALA A 354 -17.71 -45.25 85.69
CA ALA A 354 -18.62 -44.37 84.95
C ALA A 354 -18.10 -42.92 84.78
N ARG A 355 -16.80 -42.67 85.00
CA ARG A 355 -16.20 -41.34 84.84
C ARG A 355 -14.95 -41.39 83.98
N SER A 356 -15.11 -41.26 82.66
CA SER A 356 -14.01 -40.92 81.77
C SER A 356 -14.30 -39.59 81.07
N ARG A 357 -13.26 -38.75 80.97
CA ARG A 357 -13.20 -37.65 80.00
C ARG A 357 -13.27 -38.25 78.59
N PRO A 358 -13.73 -37.51 77.56
CA PRO A 358 -13.67 -38.00 76.19
C PRO A 358 -12.25 -38.47 75.89
N ASN A 359 -12.11 -39.76 75.58
CA ASN A 359 -10.82 -40.35 75.25
C ASN A 359 -10.31 -39.73 73.94
N GLU A 360 -9.00 -39.72 73.71
CA GLU A 360 -8.37 -39.20 72.49
C GLU A 360 -9.03 -39.76 71.20
N PHE A 361 -9.53 -40.99 71.24
CA PHE A 361 -10.23 -41.65 70.14
C PHE A 361 -11.63 -41.09 69.82
N GLU A 362 -12.39 -40.60 70.81
CA GLU A 362 -13.68 -39.93 70.55
C GLU A 362 -13.45 -38.57 69.89
N SER A 363 -12.43 -37.82 70.33
CA SER A 363 -12.02 -36.58 69.66
C SER A 363 -11.55 -36.84 68.23
N LEU A 364 -10.78 -37.90 68.01
CA LEU A 364 -10.31 -38.31 66.68
C LEU A 364 -11.47 -38.70 65.76
N ALA A 365 -12.49 -39.41 66.25
CA ALA A 365 -13.68 -39.76 65.46
C ALA A 365 -14.48 -38.51 65.04
N VAL A 366 -14.68 -37.55 65.96
CA VAL A 366 -15.35 -36.27 65.64
C VAL A 366 -14.56 -35.45 64.63
N GLU A 367 -13.23 -35.43 64.74
CA GLU A 367 -12.36 -34.76 63.77
C GLU A 367 -12.44 -35.42 62.38
N ARG A 368 -12.39 -36.75 62.32
CA ARG A 368 -12.52 -37.51 61.06
C ARG A 368 -13.89 -37.33 60.42
N LEU A 369 -14.97 -37.30 61.20
CA LEU A 369 -16.32 -37.01 60.70
C LEU A 369 -16.41 -35.61 60.05
N LYS A 370 -15.79 -34.59 60.66
CA LYS A 370 -15.71 -33.25 60.07
C LYS A 370 -14.90 -33.24 58.77
N GLN A 371 -13.81 -34.01 58.71
CA GLN A 371 -13.01 -34.16 57.48
C GLN A 371 -13.82 -34.83 56.36
N VAL A 372 -14.57 -35.89 56.67
CA VAL A 372 -15.49 -36.56 55.72
C VAL A 372 -16.52 -35.57 55.17
N GLN A 373 -17.21 -34.82 56.04
CA GLN A 373 -18.20 -33.81 55.62
C GLN A 373 -17.59 -32.71 54.75
N LYS A 374 -16.35 -32.30 55.05
CA LYS A 374 -15.64 -31.30 54.24
C LYS A 374 -15.29 -31.85 52.85
N LEU A 375 -14.72 -33.06 52.78
CA LEU A 375 -14.36 -33.71 51.52
C LEU A 375 -15.60 -33.99 50.66
N ASP A 376 -16.71 -34.41 51.25
CA ASP A 376 -18.00 -34.64 50.58
C ASP A 376 -18.56 -33.34 49.97
N GLY A 377 -18.46 -32.21 50.69
CA GLY A 377 -18.81 -30.89 50.17
C GLY A 377 -17.91 -30.46 49.00
N GLN A 378 -16.60 -30.72 49.08
CA GLN A 378 -15.65 -30.43 48.00
C GLN A 378 -15.91 -31.29 46.76
N LEU A 379 -16.23 -32.58 46.94
CA LEU A 379 -16.64 -33.50 45.87
C LEU A 379 -17.92 -33.04 45.18
N SER A 380 -18.92 -32.63 45.95
CA SER A 380 -20.18 -32.11 45.41
C SER A 380 -19.97 -30.84 44.58
N GLN A 381 -19.11 -29.93 45.05
CA GLN A 381 -18.74 -28.73 44.28
C GLN A 381 -17.99 -29.09 42.99
N MET A 382 -16.97 -29.96 43.09
CA MET A 382 -16.18 -30.37 41.93
C MET A 382 -17.02 -31.11 40.88
N SER A 383 -17.98 -31.93 41.32
CA SER A 383 -18.93 -32.61 40.44
C SER A 383 -19.82 -31.61 39.67
N ALA A 384 -20.27 -30.54 40.32
CA ALA A 384 -21.04 -29.48 39.66
C ALA A 384 -20.17 -28.69 38.65
N GLU A 385 -18.92 -28.38 38.99
CA GLU A 385 -17.96 -27.73 38.09
C GLU A 385 -17.64 -28.60 36.87
N LEU A 386 -17.47 -29.92 37.06
CA LEU A 386 -17.25 -30.89 35.97
C LEU A 386 -18.47 -30.98 35.05
N ALA A 387 -19.68 -31.10 35.60
CA ALA A 387 -20.92 -31.15 34.80
C ALA A 387 -21.09 -29.89 33.94
N HIS A 388 -20.73 -28.72 34.48
CA HIS A 388 -20.74 -27.47 33.72
C HIS A 388 -19.69 -27.47 32.60
N ALA A 389 -18.47 -27.95 32.87
CA ALA A 389 -17.42 -28.07 31.85
C ALA A 389 -17.81 -29.03 30.72
N GLU A 390 -18.40 -30.18 31.06
CA GLU A 390 -18.92 -31.16 30.09
C GLU A 390 -20.01 -30.57 29.20
N GLN A 391 -20.92 -29.75 29.78
CA GLN A 391 -21.93 -29.05 29.00
C GLN A 391 -21.30 -28.08 28.00
N ILE A 392 -20.30 -27.29 28.41
CA ILE A 392 -19.58 -26.38 27.51
C ILE A 392 -18.92 -27.15 26.36
N VAL A 393 -18.28 -28.28 26.65
CA VAL A 393 -17.67 -29.16 25.62
C VAL A 393 -18.72 -29.62 24.62
N LEU A 394 -19.88 -30.09 25.10
CA LEU A 394 -20.96 -30.57 24.23
C LEU A 394 -21.52 -29.46 23.34
N GLU A 395 -21.75 -28.27 23.90
CA GLU A 395 -22.21 -27.08 23.17
C GLU A 395 -21.18 -26.65 22.11
N GLN A 396 -19.89 -26.58 22.47
CA GLN A 396 -18.82 -26.21 21.54
C GLN A 396 -18.63 -27.24 20.42
N GLN A 397 -18.75 -28.54 20.71
CA GLN A 397 -18.73 -29.59 19.68
C GLN A 397 -19.89 -29.42 18.68
N GLY A 398 -21.09 -29.12 19.16
CA GLY A 398 -22.25 -28.85 18.30
C GLY A 398 -22.04 -27.64 17.39
N VAL A 399 -21.52 -26.54 17.94
CA VAL A 399 -21.17 -25.35 17.15
C VAL A 399 -20.11 -25.68 16.11
N LEU A 400 -19.05 -26.40 16.48
CA LEU A 400 -17.95 -26.77 15.57
C LEU A 400 -18.44 -27.65 14.42
N MET A 401 -19.32 -28.63 14.69
CA MET A 401 -19.94 -29.45 13.64
C MET A 401 -20.75 -28.60 12.67
N SER A 402 -21.61 -27.71 13.18
CA SER A 402 -22.41 -26.82 12.34
C SER A 402 -21.54 -25.90 11.48
N GLN A 403 -20.45 -25.35 12.02
CA GLN A 403 -19.54 -24.50 11.25
C GLN A 403 -18.79 -25.28 10.17
N ASN A 404 -18.37 -26.51 10.45
CA ASN A 404 -17.71 -27.36 9.46
C ASN A 404 -18.65 -27.72 8.29
N GLU A 405 -19.93 -28.00 8.56
CA GLU A 405 -20.93 -28.25 7.52
C GLU A 405 -21.22 -27.00 6.67
N GLU A 406 -21.25 -25.83 7.29
CA GLU A 406 -21.42 -24.55 6.58
C GLU A 406 -20.19 -24.25 5.71
N TYR A 407 -18.98 -24.44 6.25
CA TYR A 407 -17.74 -24.29 5.50
C TYR A 407 -17.66 -25.24 4.31
N ALA A 408 -18.04 -26.52 4.47
CA ALA A 408 -18.05 -27.49 3.38
C ALA A 408 -18.99 -27.06 2.24
N ARG A 409 -20.22 -26.64 2.58
CA ARG A 409 -21.21 -26.15 1.61
C ARG A 409 -20.75 -24.88 0.88
N PHE A 410 -20.18 -23.93 1.63
CA PHE A 410 -19.66 -22.70 1.07
C PHE A 410 -18.49 -22.97 0.13
N ARG A 411 -17.55 -23.84 0.53
CA ARG A 411 -16.40 -24.25 -0.28
C ARG A 411 -16.82 -24.93 -1.58
N GLU A 412 -17.83 -25.80 -1.55
CA GLU A 412 -18.36 -26.44 -2.75
C GLU A 412 -18.98 -25.43 -3.72
N THR A 413 -19.72 -24.45 -3.17
CA THR A 413 -20.33 -23.35 -3.96
C THR A 413 -19.26 -22.47 -4.61
N GLU A 414 -18.18 -22.15 -3.89
CA GLU A 414 -17.08 -21.34 -4.43
C GLU A 414 -16.25 -22.10 -5.46
N LEU A 415 -16.01 -23.39 -5.26
CA LEU A 415 -15.39 -24.25 -6.29
C LEU A 415 -16.22 -24.25 -7.59
N ALA A 416 -17.55 -24.26 -7.49
CA ALA A 416 -18.42 -24.17 -8.65
C ALA A 416 -18.33 -22.79 -9.34
N ARG A 417 -18.38 -21.70 -8.57
CA ARG A 417 -18.22 -20.33 -9.11
C ARG A 417 -16.86 -20.10 -9.74
N PHE A 418 -15.78 -20.58 -9.12
CA PHE A 418 -14.43 -20.42 -9.66
C PHE A 418 -14.32 -21.08 -11.04
N ARG A 419 -14.89 -22.28 -11.21
CA ARG A 419 -14.96 -22.94 -12.52
C ARG A 419 -15.73 -22.11 -13.56
N GLU A 420 -16.83 -21.48 -13.15
CA GLU A 420 -17.60 -20.59 -14.03
C GLU A 420 -16.84 -19.32 -14.41
N ILE A 421 -16.15 -18.69 -13.45
CA ILE A 421 -15.28 -17.52 -13.68
C ILE A 421 -14.10 -17.88 -14.58
N GLU A 422 -13.49 -19.05 -14.38
CA GLU A 422 -12.39 -19.54 -15.22
C GLU A 422 -12.84 -19.72 -16.66
N LEU A 423 -14.02 -20.30 -16.89
CA LEU A 423 -14.64 -20.39 -18.22
C LEU A 423 -14.86 -19.00 -18.83
N LEU A 424 -15.44 -18.06 -18.07
CA LEU A 424 -15.66 -16.68 -18.53
C LEU A 424 -14.35 -15.93 -18.80
N ALA A 425 -13.29 -16.18 -18.03
CA ALA A 425 -11.99 -15.57 -18.21
C ALA A 425 -11.32 -16.10 -19.50
N ILE A 426 -11.45 -17.39 -19.78
CA ILE A 426 -11.01 -18.01 -21.05
C ILE A 426 -11.75 -17.36 -22.22
N GLU A 427 -13.08 -17.27 -22.17
CA GLU A 427 -13.89 -16.62 -23.22
C GLU A 427 -13.49 -15.15 -23.44
N ARG A 428 -13.27 -14.38 -22.35
CA ARG A 428 -12.80 -12.99 -22.44
C ARG A 428 -11.41 -12.87 -23.03
N LEU A 429 -10.50 -13.78 -22.68
CA LEU A 429 -9.14 -13.80 -23.23
C LEU A 429 -9.19 -14.03 -24.75
N GLU A 430 -10.00 -14.98 -25.21
CA GLU A 430 -10.21 -15.22 -26.65
C GLU A 430 -10.80 -13.99 -27.35
N HIS A 431 -11.77 -13.32 -26.72
CA HIS A 431 -12.36 -12.10 -27.26
C HIS A 431 -11.35 -10.95 -27.33
N MET A 432 -10.51 -10.78 -26.30
CA MET A 432 -9.47 -9.76 -26.26
C MET A 432 -8.40 -10.00 -27.32
N GLN A 433 -7.98 -11.25 -27.52
CA GLN A 433 -7.07 -11.62 -28.61
C GLN A 433 -7.65 -11.30 -30.00
N LYS A 434 -8.97 -11.49 -30.20
CA LYS A 434 -9.65 -11.08 -31.44
C LYS A 434 -9.65 -9.57 -31.62
N LEU A 435 -9.89 -8.82 -30.54
CA LEU A 435 -9.83 -7.35 -30.57
C LEU A 435 -8.42 -6.84 -30.86
N ASP A 436 -7.39 -7.42 -30.26
CA ASP A 436 -6.00 -7.04 -30.53
C ASP A 436 -5.63 -7.29 -32.00
N ALA A 437 -6.08 -8.42 -32.57
CA ALA A 437 -5.90 -8.69 -34.00
C ALA A 437 -6.58 -7.63 -34.88
N GLN A 438 -7.80 -7.22 -34.54
CA GLN A 438 -8.52 -6.14 -35.22
C GLN A 438 -7.85 -4.78 -35.05
N LEU A 439 -7.30 -4.50 -33.87
CA LEU A 439 -6.58 -3.26 -33.59
C LEU A 439 -5.29 -3.17 -34.42
N ILE A 440 -4.57 -4.28 -34.54
CA ILE A 440 -3.39 -4.37 -35.42
C ILE A 440 -3.79 -4.10 -36.87
N GLU A 441 -4.85 -4.73 -37.36
CA GLU A 441 -5.33 -4.54 -38.74
C GLU A 441 -5.76 -3.08 -39.00
N THR A 442 -6.54 -2.50 -38.10
CA THR A 442 -6.98 -1.10 -38.20
C THR A 442 -5.82 -0.11 -38.08
N SER A 443 -4.83 -0.38 -37.22
CA SER A 443 -3.62 0.45 -37.13
C SER A 443 -2.78 0.41 -38.41
N ALA A 444 -2.67 -0.76 -39.05
CA ALA A 444 -1.99 -0.91 -40.33
C ALA A 444 -2.74 -0.17 -41.46
N ALA A 445 -4.06 -0.24 -41.48
CA ALA A 445 -4.89 0.51 -42.42
C ALA A 445 -4.76 2.03 -42.24
N LEU A 446 -4.72 2.50 -40.99
CA LEU A 446 -4.51 3.92 -40.67
C LEU A 446 -3.13 4.39 -41.15
N ALA A 447 -2.06 3.63 -40.88
CA ALA A 447 -0.72 3.96 -41.33
C ALA A 447 -0.61 4.02 -42.87
N LEU A 448 -1.36 3.16 -43.58
CA LEU A 448 -1.46 3.22 -45.04
C LEU A 448 -2.18 4.50 -45.49
N ALA A 449 -3.30 4.84 -44.86
CA ALA A 449 -4.06 6.05 -45.16
C ALA A 449 -3.23 7.33 -44.92
N GLU A 450 -2.48 7.38 -43.81
CA GLU A 450 -1.56 8.49 -43.51
C GLU A 450 -0.47 8.64 -44.57
N ARG A 451 0.09 7.54 -45.08
CA ARG A 451 1.04 7.59 -46.21
C ARG A 451 0.40 8.16 -47.47
N VAL A 452 -0.80 7.70 -47.83
CA VAL A 452 -1.51 8.20 -49.01
C VAL A 452 -1.81 9.70 -48.88
N VAL A 453 -2.20 10.16 -47.69
CA VAL A 453 -2.42 11.60 -47.43
C VAL A 453 -1.10 12.38 -47.57
N SER A 454 0.01 11.87 -47.04
CA SER A 454 1.32 12.49 -47.18
C SER A 454 1.76 12.58 -48.65
N GLU A 455 1.59 11.50 -49.42
CA GLU A 455 1.92 11.46 -50.85
C GLU A 455 1.06 12.45 -51.66
N GLN A 456 -0.23 12.55 -51.35
CA GLN A 456 -1.14 13.54 -51.94
C GLN A 456 -0.69 14.97 -51.62
N GLN A 457 -0.32 15.27 -50.37
CA GLN A 457 0.17 16.59 -49.97
C GLN A 457 1.45 16.97 -50.71
N ASP A 458 2.39 16.04 -50.88
CA ASP A 458 3.62 16.27 -51.65
C ASP A 458 3.33 16.47 -53.15
N ALA A 459 2.37 15.74 -53.71
CA ALA A 459 1.93 15.92 -55.08
C ALA A 459 1.27 17.31 -55.30
N PHE A 460 0.47 17.78 -54.34
CA PHE A 460 -0.09 19.14 -54.36
C PHE A 460 1.01 20.21 -54.32
N LYS A 461 2.00 20.07 -53.43
CA LYS A 461 3.15 21.00 -53.39
C LYS A 461 3.89 21.07 -54.73
N ARG A 462 4.20 19.91 -55.34
CA ARG A 462 4.87 19.86 -56.66
C ARG A 462 4.03 20.51 -57.75
N LYS A 463 2.70 20.35 -57.70
CA LYS A 463 1.80 21.01 -58.65
C LYS A 463 1.85 22.54 -58.49
N ASP A 464 1.83 23.03 -57.25
CA ASP A 464 1.90 24.47 -56.97
C ASP A 464 3.25 25.06 -57.41
N GLU A 465 4.37 24.34 -57.17
CA GLU A 465 5.70 24.71 -57.67
C GLU A 465 5.75 24.79 -59.21
N LEU A 466 5.16 23.81 -59.91
CA LEU A 466 5.09 23.81 -61.38
C LEU A 466 4.23 24.96 -61.92
N LEU A 467 3.13 25.29 -61.25
CA LEU A 467 2.28 26.43 -61.61
C LEU A 467 3.05 27.75 -61.47
N ALA A 468 3.79 27.93 -60.37
CA ALA A 468 4.63 29.12 -60.18
C ALA A 468 5.72 29.23 -61.27
N LEU A 469 6.38 28.13 -61.62
CA LEU A 469 7.37 28.10 -62.70
C LEU A 469 6.75 28.42 -64.07
N PHE A 470 5.53 27.95 -64.31
CA PHE A 470 4.79 28.24 -65.53
C PHE A 470 4.42 29.74 -65.63
N GLU A 471 4.00 30.37 -64.53
CA GLU A 471 3.74 31.81 -64.49
C GLU A 471 5.02 32.63 -64.73
N GLU A 472 6.15 32.23 -64.14
CA GLU A 472 7.44 32.89 -64.35
C GLU A 472 7.89 32.79 -65.82
N THR A 473 7.77 31.61 -66.42
CA THR A 473 8.10 31.41 -67.85
C THR A 473 7.17 32.18 -68.79
N GLN A 474 5.89 32.32 -68.46
CA GLN A 474 4.95 33.18 -69.19
C GLN A 474 5.39 34.65 -69.16
N LEU A 475 5.75 35.17 -67.98
CA LEU A 475 6.28 36.53 -67.82
C LEU A 475 7.55 36.75 -68.65
N LEU A 476 8.49 35.81 -68.58
CA LEU A 476 9.74 35.86 -69.34
C LEU A 476 9.50 35.82 -70.86
N ALA A 477 8.51 35.06 -71.32
CA ALA A 477 8.11 35.03 -72.72
C ALA A 477 7.51 36.36 -73.19
N ILE A 478 6.68 36.99 -72.36
CA ILE A 478 6.11 38.32 -72.63
C ILE A 478 7.23 39.38 -72.71
N GLU A 479 8.18 39.37 -71.77
CA GLU A 479 9.33 40.27 -71.79
C GLU A 479 10.19 40.09 -73.06
N ARG A 480 10.49 38.85 -73.44
CA ARG A 480 11.23 38.55 -74.67
C ARG A 480 10.48 39.01 -75.92
N LEU A 481 9.16 38.84 -75.97
CA LEU A 481 8.34 39.32 -77.07
C LEU A 481 8.44 40.85 -77.20
N ALA A 482 8.35 41.57 -76.08
CA ALA A 482 8.51 43.02 -76.06
C ALA A 482 9.92 43.47 -76.50
N GLN A 483 10.96 42.74 -76.09
CA GLN A 483 12.33 42.98 -76.57
C GLN A 483 12.48 42.74 -78.07
N MET A 484 11.90 41.65 -78.60
CA MET A 484 11.90 41.37 -80.05
C MET A 484 11.19 42.49 -80.81
N GLN A 485 10.01 42.92 -80.37
CA GLN A 485 9.27 44.02 -81.01
C GLN A 485 10.08 45.32 -81.03
N LYS A 486 10.81 45.61 -79.95
CA LYS A 486 11.71 46.78 -79.89
C LYS A 486 12.88 46.66 -80.87
N LEU A 487 13.47 45.46 -80.99
CA LEU A 487 14.55 45.18 -81.93
C LEU A 487 14.07 45.28 -83.38
N ASP A 488 12.86 44.80 -83.66
CA ASP A 488 12.23 44.85 -84.98
C ASP A 488 11.94 46.31 -85.40
N ALA A 489 11.47 47.14 -84.46
CA ALA A 489 11.30 48.57 -84.69
C ALA A 489 12.64 49.29 -84.95
N GLN A 490 13.72 48.89 -84.26
CA GLN A 490 15.06 49.41 -84.53
C GLN A 490 15.58 48.98 -85.91
N LEU A 491 15.34 47.73 -86.30
CA LEU A 491 15.68 47.21 -87.63
C LEU A 491 14.98 47.99 -88.73
N LEU A 492 13.68 48.28 -88.56
CA LEU A 492 12.91 49.07 -89.51
C LEU A 492 13.49 50.49 -89.65
N LEU A 493 13.80 51.16 -88.54
CA LEU A 493 14.45 52.47 -88.55
C LEU A 493 15.82 52.44 -89.25
N THR A 494 16.62 51.40 -89.02
CA THR A 494 17.92 51.25 -89.72
C THR A 494 17.76 50.96 -91.20
N SER A 495 16.72 50.19 -91.59
CA SER A 495 16.40 49.92 -92.99
C SER A 495 15.95 51.18 -93.72
N ASP A 496 15.08 51.99 -93.09
CA ASP A 496 14.64 53.27 -93.65
C ASP A 496 15.81 54.25 -93.78
N ALA A 497 16.71 54.30 -92.80
CA ALA A 497 17.93 55.10 -92.86
C ALA A 497 18.87 54.63 -94.00
N LEU A 498 18.98 53.31 -94.21
CA LEU A 498 19.76 52.74 -95.31
C LEU A 498 19.16 53.11 -96.67
N ALA A 499 17.85 52.93 -96.85
CA ALA A 499 17.14 53.29 -98.09
C ALA A 499 17.24 54.80 -98.39
N TYR A 500 17.21 55.64 -97.35
CA TYR A 500 17.44 57.08 -97.49
C TYR A 500 18.89 57.39 -97.92
N ALA A 501 19.89 56.71 -97.35
CA ALA A 501 21.28 56.85 -97.76
C ALA A 501 21.50 56.37 -99.20
N GLU A 502 20.89 55.25 -99.61
CA GLU A 502 20.92 54.75 -101.00
C GLU A 502 20.32 55.78 -101.97
N LYS A 503 19.19 56.42 -101.60
CA LYS A 503 18.59 57.48 -102.40
C LYS A 503 19.53 58.68 -102.57
N ILE A 504 20.20 59.11 -101.50
CA ILE A 504 21.21 60.19 -101.58
C ILE A 504 22.35 59.79 -102.52
N VAL A 505 22.85 58.55 -102.43
CA VAL A 505 23.90 58.06 -103.32
C VAL A 505 23.42 58.07 -104.78
N MET A 506 22.18 57.67 -105.04
CA MET A 506 21.59 57.67 -106.38
C MET A 506 21.44 59.11 -106.93
N GLU A 507 20.95 60.05 -106.13
CA GLU A 507 20.85 61.48 -106.49
C GLU A 507 22.23 62.09 -106.74
N GLN A 508 23.25 61.72 -105.96
CA GLN A 508 24.64 62.14 -106.21
C GLN A 508 25.22 61.52 -107.49
N GLN A 509 24.89 60.27 -107.80
CA GLN A 509 25.28 59.62 -109.05
C GLN A 509 24.59 60.24 -110.27
N GLU A 510 23.31 60.60 -110.18
CA GLU A 510 22.59 61.34 -111.22
C GLU A 510 23.15 62.76 -111.41
N ALA A 511 23.49 63.45 -110.32
CA ALA A 511 24.17 64.76 -110.38
C ALA A 511 25.56 64.65 -111.02
N LEU A 512 26.31 63.58 -110.73
CA LEU A 512 27.58 63.26 -111.38
C LEU A 512 27.40 62.91 -112.87
N ALA A 513 26.35 62.18 -113.23
CA ALA A 513 26.01 61.87 -114.62
C ALA A 513 25.59 63.14 -115.39
N HIS A 514 24.84 64.04 -114.76
CA HIS A 514 24.50 65.36 -115.32
C HIS A 514 25.73 66.27 -115.45
N ALA A 515 26.64 66.26 -114.48
CA ALA A 515 27.92 66.97 -114.55
C ALA A 515 28.81 66.40 -115.66
N ASN A 516 28.86 65.08 -115.84
CA ASN A 516 29.56 64.42 -116.96
C ASN A 516 28.90 64.70 -118.31
N PHE A 517 27.57 64.81 -118.37
CA PHE A 517 26.85 65.21 -119.58
C PHE A 517 27.13 66.68 -119.96
N GLN A 518 27.22 67.57 -118.98
CA GLN A 518 27.67 68.96 -119.18
C GLN A 518 29.16 69.10 -119.50
N ALA A 519 30.00 68.14 -119.07
CA ALA A 519 31.41 68.09 -119.41
C ALA A 519 31.69 67.50 -120.81
N SER A 520 30.68 66.92 -121.49
CA SER A 520 30.81 66.31 -122.82
C SER A 520 30.63 67.31 -123.99
N SER A 521 30.37 68.60 -123.70
CA SER A 521 30.06 69.63 -124.70
C SER A 521 31.10 70.77 -124.81
N SER A 522 32.32 70.60 -124.33
CA SER A 522 33.42 71.55 -124.59
C SER A 522 34.78 70.87 -124.52
N ASP A 523 35.56 71.11 -125.57
CA ASP A 523 36.73 70.37 -126.06
C ASP A 523 38.07 70.68 -125.34
N GLU A 524 39.05 69.81 -125.61
CA GLU A 524 40.53 69.97 -125.57
C GLU A 524 41.37 69.92 -124.26
N ALA A 525 42.05 68.75 -124.06
CA ALA A 525 43.49 68.45 -123.74
C ALA A 525 44.29 69.16 -122.61
N PRO A 526 45.49 68.67 -122.14
CA PRO A 526 46.06 67.32 -121.97
C PRO A 526 46.67 67.03 -120.54
N VAL A 527 47.13 65.78 -120.34
CA VAL A 527 47.84 65.10 -119.20
C VAL A 527 49.19 65.80 -118.83
N PRO A 528 49.75 65.84 -117.56
CA PRO A 528 50.31 64.65 -116.88
C PRO A 528 50.51 64.56 -115.32
N ALA A 529 50.62 63.29 -114.89
CA ALA A 529 51.55 62.66 -113.92
C ALA A 529 51.50 62.89 -112.38
N SER A 530 51.40 61.73 -111.70
CA SER A 530 52.06 61.25 -110.47
C SER A 530 51.79 61.93 -109.12
N GLU A 531 51.27 61.15 -108.16
CA GLU A 531 52.06 60.70 -107.00
C GLU A 531 51.35 59.60 -106.19
N SER A 532 52.16 58.63 -105.79
CA SER A 532 51.89 57.50 -104.91
C SER A 532 51.80 57.93 -103.44
N LEU A 533 50.91 57.30 -102.65
CA LEU A 533 50.99 57.07 -101.18
C LEU A 533 49.83 56.11 -100.86
N GLN A 534 50.02 54.80 -100.63
CA GLN A 534 50.55 54.20 -99.39
C GLN A 534 50.23 55.04 -98.15
N ASP A 535 49.15 54.69 -97.44
CA ASP A 535 49.27 54.28 -96.04
C ASP A 535 47.94 53.73 -95.49
N ALA A 536 48.05 52.51 -94.96
CA ALA A 536 47.14 52.03 -93.93
C ALA A 536 47.40 52.79 -92.63
N PRO A 537 46.44 52.77 -91.70
CA PRO A 537 46.80 52.09 -90.47
C PRO A 537 45.74 51.10 -89.99
N LYS A 538 46.24 49.92 -89.61
CA LYS A 538 45.71 49.10 -88.51
C LYS A 538 45.64 49.94 -87.24
N LEU A 539 44.63 49.70 -86.41
CA LEU A 539 44.66 49.64 -84.94
C LEU A 539 43.18 49.55 -84.49
N ASP A 540 42.75 48.79 -83.50
CA ASP A 540 43.33 47.71 -82.71
C ASP A 540 42.19 47.17 -81.84
N LEU A 541 42.34 45.95 -81.38
CA LEU A 541 41.44 45.29 -80.43
C LEU A 541 41.36 46.03 -79.08
N LYS A 542 40.25 45.84 -78.35
CA LYS A 542 40.22 45.16 -77.03
C LYS A 542 38.79 45.06 -76.47
N VAL A 543 38.31 43.82 -76.34
CA VAL A 543 37.95 43.08 -75.10
C VAL A 543 36.54 43.35 -74.60
#